data_AF-A0A960LQ64-F1
#
_entry.id   AF-A0A960LQ64-F1
#
_cell.length_a   1.000
_cell.length_b   1.000
_cell.length_c   1.000
_cell.angle_alpha   90.00
_cell.angle_beta   90.00
_cell.angle_gamma   90.00
#
_symmetry.space_group_name_H-M   'P 1'
#
loop_
_entity.id
_entity.type
_entity.pdbx_description
1 polymer ?
#
loop_
_entity_poly.entity_id
_entity_poly.type
_entity_poly.pdbx_seq_one_letter_code
_entity_poly.pdbx_strand_id
1 'polypeptide(L)'
;MISHSRRSLFALSLGLLGTSLISASAADTGPGLHFAGKEGPGKGKKIVFLAGDEEYRSEESLPMLAKILSQTHGFDCTVLFSVDPEKGYIDPNNGKNIPGTEALADADLMILALRFRDLPPEQTQPITDFLNAGKPVIGLRTSTHAFNGKMATGDWKYNQFGLNILGETWVAHHGAHKKEGARGVIEADNANHSMLNGVMDVFAPSDVYTVKNLKGDETILLRGAVTETLDPSSKPITGPKNSPMQALAWIHDYTGPNGTAKGQAFCTTAGAAVDLMSEDLRRLVVNAAYYLTGMNVPERADVTFIDPYYPSFFGFIKDPTYWSGRNLKPADFALGKSPAASDPAGSPEWPFRELDPKP
;
A
#
# COMPACT_ATOMS: atom_id res chain seq x y z
N MET A 1 -63.59 57.47 -38.20
CA MET A 1 -62.26 57.68 -38.81
C MET A 1 -61.23 57.00 -37.93
N ILE A 2 -60.58 55.94 -38.45
CA ILE A 2 -59.16 55.53 -38.33
C ILE A 2 -58.45 55.98 -37.01
N SER A 3 -57.89 55.15 -36.13
CA SER A 3 -56.96 54.03 -36.33
C SER A 3 -56.95 53.09 -35.10
N HIS A 4 -56.63 51.81 -35.32
CA HIS A 4 -56.33 50.84 -34.27
C HIS A 4 -54.81 50.62 -34.20
N SER A 5 -54.21 50.92 -33.05
CA SER A 5 -52.81 50.63 -32.73
C SER A 5 -52.74 49.32 -31.95
N ARG A 6 -52.18 48.27 -32.56
CA ARG A 6 -51.83 47.01 -31.90
C ARG A 6 -50.50 47.20 -31.16
N ARG A 7 -50.49 47.01 -29.84
CA ARG A 7 -49.27 46.86 -29.04
C ARG A 7 -49.02 45.38 -28.79
N SER A 8 -47.92 44.87 -29.35
CA SER A 8 -47.33 43.58 -29.02
C SER A 8 -46.48 43.74 -27.76
N LEU A 9 -46.71 42.92 -26.73
CA LEU A 9 -45.81 42.76 -25.59
C LEU A 9 -45.37 41.30 -25.53
N PHE A 10 -44.08 41.10 -25.77
CA PHE A 10 -43.37 39.84 -25.70
C PHE A 10 -43.29 39.35 -24.25
N ALA A 11 -43.56 38.06 -24.04
CA ALA A 11 -43.28 37.34 -22.81
C ALA A 11 -41.76 37.10 -22.69
N LEU A 12 -41.15 37.52 -21.59
CA LEU A 12 -39.75 37.25 -21.27
C LEU A 12 -39.69 36.06 -20.29
N SER A 13 -39.30 34.90 -20.82
CA SER A 13 -38.99 33.69 -20.04
C SER A 13 -37.63 33.85 -19.34
N LEU A 14 -37.64 33.88 -18.01
CA LEU A 14 -36.45 33.95 -17.17
C LEU A 14 -35.88 32.53 -16.99
N GLY A 15 -34.81 32.20 -17.71
CA GLY A 15 -34.07 30.94 -17.57
C GLY A 15 -33.09 30.98 -16.41
N LEU A 16 -33.13 29.95 -15.56
CA LEU A 16 -32.13 29.65 -14.53
C LEU A 16 -30.75 29.40 -15.19
N LEU A 17 -29.72 30.10 -14.74
CA LEU A 17 -28.33 29.62 -14.82
C LEU A 17 -27.84 29.37 -13.39
N GLY A 18 -27.94 28.13 -12.94
CA GLY A 18 -27.19 27.65 -11.78
C GLY A 18 -25.73 27.50 -12.18
N THR A 19 -24.87 28.42 -11.75
CA THR A 19 -23.42 28.27 -11.88
C THR A 19 -22.95 27.22 -10.88
N SER A 20 -22.73 25.99 -11.36
CA SER A 20 -21.97 24.97 -10.64
C SER A 20 -20.55 25.48 -10.42
N LEU A 21 -20.25 25.86 -9.19
CA LEU A 21 -18.88 26.13 -8.74
C LEU A 21 -18.11 24.80 -8.79
N ILE A 22 -17.31 24.63 -9.84
CA ILE A 22 -16.25 23.63 -9.87
C ILE A 22 -15.24 24.10 -8.82
N SER A 23 -15.26 23.47 -7.64
CA SER A 23 -14.17 23.61 -6.67
C SER A 23 -12.90 23.06 -7.32
N ALA A 24 -12.05 23.97 -7.80
CA ALA A 24 -10.66 23.65 -8.08
C ALA A 24 -10.03 23.20 -6.76
N SER A 25 -9.67 21.92 -6.66
CA SER A 25 -8.91 21.41 -5.52
C SER A 25 -7.62 22.21 -5.40
N ALA A 26 -7.39 22.77 -4.21
CA ALA A 26 -6.16 23.48 -3.90
C ALA A 26 -4.94 22.60 -4.22
N ALA A 27 -3.89 23.26 -4.68
CA ALA A 27 -2.69 22.65 -5.25
C ALA A 27 -2.00 21.66 -4.30
N ASP A 28 -1.66 20.51 -4.89
CA ASP A 28 -0.76 19.48 -4.39
C ASP A 28 0.68 20.05 -4.38
N THR A 29 1.03 20.85 -3.37
CA THR A 29 2.37 21.47 -3.24
C THR A 29 3.27 20.75 -2.25
N GLY A 30 2.84 19.59 -1.73
CA GLY A 30 3.67 18.73 -0.91
C GLY A 30 4.56 17.81 -1.77
N PRO A 31 5.62 17.23 -1.20
CA PRO A 31 6.48 16.28 -1.89
C PRO A 31 5.84 14.90 -2.20
N GLY A 32 4.61 14.66 -1.75
CA GLY A 32 3.86 13.42 -1.94
C GLY A 32 2.59 13.60 -2.77
N LEU A 33 1.77 12.56 -2.81
CA LEU A 33 0.44 12.56 -3.43
C LEU A 33 -0.64 12.53 -2.36
N HIS A 34 -1.43 13.60 -2.23
CA HIS A 34 -2.53 13.68 -1.27
C HIS A 34 -3.88 13.26 -1.88
N PHE A 35 -4.62 12.43 -1.14
CA PHE A 35 -5.99 12.04 -1.42
C PHE A 35 -6.87 12.44 -0.24
N ALA A 36 -7.62 13.52 -0.40
CA ALA A 36 -8.64 13.91 0.57
C ALA A 36 -9.66 12.79 0.75
N GLY A 37 -9.91 12.44 2.01
CA GLY A 37 -10.91 11.45 2.38
C GLY A 37 -12.32 11.92 2.00
N LYS A 38 -13.11 11.05 1.37
CA LYS A 38 -14.55 11.26 1.18
C LYS A 38 -15.32 11.01 2.48
N GLU A 39 -16.64 11.08 2.43
CA GLU A 39 -17.46 10.58 3.53
C GLU A 39 -17.23 9.07 3.71
N GLY A 40 -17.13 8.63 4.96
CA GLY A 40 -16.92 7.23 5.30
C GLY A 40 -16.48 7.07 6.75
N PRO A 41 -16.43 5.83 7.28
CA PRO A 41 -16.04 5.57 8.67
C PRO A 41 -14.64 6.07 9.04
N GLY A 42 -13.71 6.10 8.09
CA GLY A 42 -12.33 6.58 8.29
C GLY A 42 -12.20 8.11 8.29
N LYS A 43 -13.31 8.86 8.15
CA LYS A 43 -13.26 10.33 8.13
C LYS A 43 -12.63 10.89 9.40
N GLY A 44 -11.66 11.78 9.21
CA GLY A 44 -10.89 12.37 10.30
C GLY A 44 -9.70 11.52 10.77
N LYS A 45 -9.47 10.35 10.17
CA LYS A 45 -8.25 9.56 10.33
C LYS A 45 -7.28 9.79 9.17
N LYS A 46 -6.01 9.96 9.49
CA LYS A 46 -4.93 10.21 8.52
C LYS A 46 -4.05 8.97 8.35
N ILE A 47 -3.82 8.55 7.11
CA ILE A 47 -2.91 7.46 6.76
C ILE A 47 -1.76 8.01 5.91
N VAL A 48 -0.52 7.72 6.30
CA VAL A 48 0.66 8.01 5.48
C VAL A 48 1.24 6.72 4.93
N PHE A 49 1.47 6.69 3.62
CA PHE A 49 2.04 5.57 2.90
C PHE A 49 3.48 5.87 2.50
N LEU A 50 4.41 4.93 2.68
CA LEU A 50 5.80 5.04 2.25
C LEU A 50 6.12 4.00 1.18
N ALA A 51 6.30 4.45 -0.07
CA ALA A 51 6.67 3.64 -1.22
C ALA A 51 8.16 3.81 -1.57
N GLY A 52 8.88 2.70 -1.74
CA GLY A 52 10.32 2.70 -1.99
C GLY A 52 10.90 1.30 -2.08
N ASP A 53 10.24 0.43 -2.83
CA ASP A 53 10.69 -0.93 -3.13
C ASP A 53 10.91 -1.08 -4.65
N GLU A 54 12.16 -1.33 -5.03
CA GLU A 54 12.60 -1.44 -6.43
C GLU A 54 12.30 -2.77 -7.13
N GLU A 55 11.80 -3.77 -6.40
CA GLU A 55 11.51 -5.09 -6.91
C GLU A 55 9.99 -5.31 -7.06
N TYR A 56 9.22 -5.02 -6.01
CA TYR A 56 7.83 -5.41 -5.86
C TYR A 56 6.82 -4.29 -6.13
N ARG A 57 7.28 -3.16 -6.66
CA ARG A 57 6.46 -2.09 -7.27
C ARG A 57 5.55 -1.36 -6.29
N SER A 58 6.12 -0.97 -5.15
CA SER A 58 5.41 -0.17 -4.14
C SER A 58 4.80 1.13 -4.69
N GLU A 59 5.42 1.72 -5.71
CA GLU A 59 4.96 2.92 -6.39
C GLU A 59 3.66 2.70 -7.17
N GLU A 60 3.34 1.46 -7.54
CA GLU A 60 2.09 1.10 -8.20
C GLU A 60 1.03 0.71 -7.17
N SER A 61 1.41 -0.04 -6.13
CA SER A 61 0.47 -0.61 -5.15
C SER A 61 -0.07 0.40 -4.14
N LEU A 62 0.79 1.23 -3.55
CA LEU A 62 0.38 2.10 -2.44
C LEU A 62 -0.59 3.21 -2.88
N PRO A 63 -0.41 3.89 -4.04
CA PRO A 63 -1.42 4.82 -4.55
C PRO A 63 -2.77 4.17 -4.80
N MET A 64 -2.79 2.94 -5.32
CA MET A 64 -4.04 2.19 -5.52
C MET A 64 -4.75 1.93 -4.18
N LEU A 65 -4.03 1.46 -3.17
CA LEU A 65 -4.60 1.24 -1.82
C LEU A 65 -5.07 2.54 -1.17
N ALA A 66 -4.30 3.62 -1.31
CA ALA A 66 -4.67 4.95 -0.81
C ALA A 66 -5.94 5.49 -1.46
N LYS A 67 -6.15 5.25 -2.76
CA LYS A 67 -7.41 5.57 -3.44
C LYS A 67 -8.58 4.81 -2.84
N ILE A 68 -8.46 3.49 -2.63
CA ILE A 68 -9.53 2.69 -2.01
C ILE A 68 -9.86 3.23 -0.60
N LEU A 69 -8.83 3.40 0.25
CA LEU A 69 -9.00 3.86 1.63
C LEU A 69 -9.59 5.27 1.70
N SER A 70 -9.15 6.19 0.84
CA SER A 70 -9.68 7.56 0.85
C SER A 70 -11.06 7.70 0.23
N GLN A 71 -11.29 7.05 -0.92
CA GLN A 71 -12.50 7.29 -1.71
C GLN A 71 -13.67 6.41 -1.30
N THR A 72 -13.41 5.18 -0.84
CA THR A 72 -14.46 4.25 -0.38
C THR A 72 -14.66 4.35 1.13
N HIS A 73 -13.58 4.53 1.90
CA HIS A 73 -13.63 4.43 3.37
C HIS A 73 -13.45 5.77 4.08
N GLY A 74 -13.12 6.85 3.36
CA GLY A 74 -13.09 8.22 3.89
C GLY A 74 -11.83 8.60 4.67
N PHE A 75 -10.78 7.77 4.66
CA PHE A 75 -9.50 8.14 5.27
C PHE A 75 -8.83 9.28 4.51
N ASP A 76 -8.18 10.21 5.21
CA ASP A 76 -7.30 11.17 4.56
C ASP A 76 -5.94 10.51 4.32
N CYS A 77 -5.51 10.41 3.06
CA CYS A 77 -4.37 9.58 2.70
C CYS A 77 -3.28 10.40 1.99
N THR A 78 -2.02 10.23 2.41
CA THR A 78 -0.85 10.81 1.73
C THR A 78 0.12 9.71 1.35
N VAL A 79 0.50 9.64 0.08
CA VAL A 79 1.52 8.68 -0.40
C VAL A 79 2.83 9.40 -0.68
N LEU A 80 3.88 8.96 -0.01
CA LEU A 80 5.24 9.44 -0.20
C LEU A 80 6.03 8.40 -1.00
N PHE A 81 6.88 8.89 -1.89
CA PHE A 81 7.62 8.04 -2.82
C PHE A 81 9.12 8.24 -2.68
N SER A 82 9.85 7.18 -2.98
CA SER A 82 11.25 7.26 -3.36
C SER A 82 11.38 8.06 -4.66
N VAL A 83 12.05 9.21 -4.63
CA VAL A 83 12.16 10.12 -5.79
C VAL A 83 13.58 10.62 -6.02
N ASP A 84 13.91 10.89 -7.27
CA ASP A 84 15.10 11.68 -7.61
C ASP A 84 14.96 13.10 -7.02
N PRO A 85 15.91 13.56 -6.18
CA PRO A 85 15.77 14.84 -5.46
C PRO A 85 15.88 16.08 -6.37
N GLU A 86 16.50 15.98 -7.54
CA GLU A 86 16.72 17.13 -8.42
C GLU A 86 15.59 17.26 -9.46
N LYS A 87 15.21 16.13 -10.04
CA LYS A 87 14.24 16.06 -11.13
C LYS A 87 12.84 15.71 -10.63
N GLY A 88 12.70 15.10 -9.46
CA GLY A 88 11.42 14.78 -8.82
C GLY A 88 10.65 13.62 -9.43
N TYR A 89 11.27 12.77 -10.28
CA TYR A 89 10.62 11.55 -10.76
C TYR A 89 10.71 10.44 -9.72
N ILE A 90 9.72 9.56 -9.71
CA ILE A 90 9.70 8.36 -8.86
C ILE A 90 10.83 7.42 -9.30
N ASP A 91 11.70 7.11 -8.36
CA ASP A 91 12.84 6.22 -8.55
C ASP A 91 12.94 5.25 -7.37
N PRO A 92 12.34 4.06 -7.48
CA PRO A 92 12.45 3.04 -6.44
C PRO A 92 13.89 2.60 -6.14
N ASN A 93 14.84 2.74 -7.09
CA ASN A 93 16.25 2.44 -6.84
C ASN A 93 16.93 3.48 -5.94
N ASN A 94 16.34 4.67 -5.76
CA ASN A 94 16.90 5.69 -4.89
C ASN A 94 16.64 5.37 -3.40
N GLY A 95 17.57 4.65 -2.77
CA GLY A 95 17.46 4.32 -1.35
C GLY A 95 17.48 5.50 -0.37
N LYS A 96 17.72 6.74 -0.81
CA LYS A 96 18.14 7.84 0.06
C LYS A 96 17.17 9.02 0.17
N ASN A 97 16.04 9.00 -0.53
CA ASN A 97 15.17 10.17 -0.57
C ASN A 97 13.69 9.80 -0.68
N ILE A 98 12.96 10.01 0.40
CA ILE A 98 11.50 9.98 0.49
C ILE A 98 11.07 11.29 1.17
N PRO A 99 10.90 12.38 0.41
CA PRO A 99 10.52 13.66 0.98
C PRO A 99 9.07 13.63 1.51
N GLY A 100 8.77 14.43 2.55
CA GLY A 100 7.42 14.55 3.11
C GLY A 100 7.13 13.76 4.37
N THR A 101 8.12 13.08 4.96
CA THR A 101 7.89 12.23 6.14
C THR A 101 7.40 13.02 7.36
N GLU A 102 7.53 14.34 7.38
CA GLU A 102 6.89 15.23 8.35
C GLU A 102 5.36 15.07 8.44
N ALA A 103 4.72 14.56 7.38
CA ALA A 103 3.30 14.21 7.38
C ALA A 103 2.94 13.16 8.45
N LEU A 104 3.91 12.37 8.93
CA LEU A 104 3.71 11.37 10.00
C LEU A 104 3.40 12.00 11.36
N ALA A 105 3.72 13.28 11.58
CA ALA A 105 3.42 13.97 12.83
C ALA A 105 1.92 13.87 13.20
N ASP A 106 1.06 14.05 12.20
CA ASP A 106 -0.39 14.02 12.35
C ASP A 106 -1.04 12.69 11.94
N ALA A 107 -0.27 11.73 11.42
CA ALA A 107 -0.83 10.47 10.94
C ALA A 107 -1.37 9.60 12.10
N ASP A 108 -2.48 8.90 11.87
CA ASP A 108 -3.01 7.86 12.75
C ASP A 108 -2.45 6.48 12.42
N LEU A 109 -1.99 6.27 11.18
CA LEU A 109 -1.49 4.99 10.68
C LEU A 109 -0.38 5.22 9.64
N MET A 110 0.65 4.38 9.70
CA MET A 110 1.69 4.31 8.68
C MET A 110 1.61 2.98 7.94
N ILE A 111 1.53 3.03 6.60
CA ILE A 111 1.56 1.84 5.73
C ILE A 111 2.84 1.89 4.89
N LEU A 112 3.63 0.82 4.90
CA LEU A 112 4.95 0.85 4.24
C LEU A 112 5.21 -0.40 3.41
N ALA A 113 5.72 -0.16 2.20
CA ALA A 113 6.28 -1.13 1.27
C ALA A 113 7.65 -0.60 0.84
N LEU A 114 8.64 -0.85 1.68
CA LEU A 114 9.99 -0.31 1.57
C LEU A 114 11.02 -1.43 1.54
N ARG A 115 12.19 -1.14 0.97
CA ARG A 115 13.33 -2.04 1.00
C ARG A 115 14.65 -1.28 1.20
N PHE A 116 15.42 -1.63 2.21
CA PHE A 116 16.79 -1.13 2.43
C PHE A 116 16.99 0.39 2.31
N ARG A 117 16.02 1.21 2.72
CA ARG A 117 16.16 2.67 2.72
C ARG A 117 17.30 3.11 3.65
N ASP A 118 17.95 4.21 3.27
CA ASP A 118 19.10 4.88 3.90
C ASP A 118 18.82 6.39 3.94
N LEU A 119 17.71 6.77 4.56
CA LEU A 119 17.19 8.13 4.55
C LEU A 119 18.05 9.05 5.42
N PRO A 120 18.13 10.35 5.09
CA PRO A 120 18.84 11.31 5.91
C PRO A 120 18.09 11.58 7.23
N PRO A 121 18.76 12.16 8.24
CA PRO A 121 18.18 12.35 9.58
C PRO A 121 16.83 13.08 9.59
N GLU A 122 16.68 14.12 8.76
CA GLU A 122 15.45 14.91 8.65
C GLU A 122 14.25 14.08 8.15
N GLN A 123 14.50 13.05 7.34
CA GLN A 123 13.44 12.14 6.88
C GLN A 123 13.24 10.95 7.82
N THR A 124 14.29 10.59 8.58
CA THR A 124 14.28 9.49 9.55
C THR A 124 13.56 9.88 10.85
N GLN A 125 13.78 11.09 11.34
CA GLN A 125 13.27 11.54 12.63
C GLN A 125 11.73 11.45 12.74
N PRO A 126 10.93 11.88 11.73
CA PRO A 126 9.47 11.72 11.79
C PRO A 126 9.00 10.26 11.90
N ILE A 127 9.76 9.31 11.31
CA ILE A 127 9.48 7.88 11.44
C ILE A 127 9.77 7.41 12.87
N THR A 128 10.92 7.82 13.45
CA THR A 128 11.23 7.53 14.86
C THR A 128 10.16 8.07 15.79
N ASP A 129 9.72 9.32 15.58
CA ASP A 129 8.74 9.98 16.43
C ASP A 129 7.37 9.29 16.36
N PHE A 130 6.94 8.88 15.16
CA PHE A 130 5.73 8.09 14.96
C PHE A 130 5.78 6.77 15.75
N LEU A 131 6.89 6.03 15.65
CA LEU A 131 7.07 4.76 16.35
C LEU A 131 7.17 4.95 17.87
N ASN A 132 7.86 6.00 18.34
CA ASN A 132 7.99 6.35 19.75
C ASN A 132 6.68 6.80 20.38
N ALA A 133 5.71 7.25 19.57
CA ALA A 133 4.34 7.50 20.01
C ALA A 133 3.48 6.22 20.10
N GLY A 134 4.01 5.05 19.71
CA GLY A 134 3.28 3.78 19.72
C GLY A 134 2.19 3.69 18.65
N LYS A 135 2.26 4.51 17.60
CA LYS A 135 1.23 4.57 16.56
C LYS A 135 1.30 3.36 15.63
N PRO A 136 0.15 2.86 15.14
CA PRO A 136 0.09 1.61 14.42
C PRO A 136 0.82 1.61 13.07
N VAL A 137 1.30 0.42 12.68
CA VAL A 137 2.06 0.20 11.43
C VAL A 137 1.46 -0.94 10.62
N ILE A 138 1.38 -0.78 9.30
CA ILE A 138 1.18 -1.89 8.36
C ILE A 138 2.44 -2.07 7.53
N GLY A 139 3.08 -3.23 7.64
CA GLY A 139 4.18 -3.64 6.78
C GLY A 139 3.71 -4.61 5.71
N LEU A 140 3.80 -4.19 4.45
CA LEU A 140 3.68 -5.10 3.30
C LEU A 140 5.07 -5.59 2.90
N ARG A 141 5.15 -6.66 2.11
CA ARG A 141 6.40 -6.98 1.41
C ARG A 141 6.95 -5.70 0.74
N THR A 142 8.20 -5.32 0.94
CA THR A 142 9.36 -6.07 1.49
C THR A 142 9.80 -5.58 2.88
N SER A 143 8.88 -5.00 3.63
CA SER A 143 9.20 -4.13 4.76
C SER A 143 9.76 -4.82 6.01
N THR A 144 9.80 -6.15 6.06
CA THR A 144 10.61 -6.89 7.06
C THR A 144 12.09 -6.49 7.01
N HIS A 145 12.52 -5.86 5.91
CA HIS A 145 13.83 -5.22 5.79
C HIS A 145 13.73 -3.84 5.11
N ALA A 146 12.77 -3.04 5.58
CA ALA A 146 12.50 -1.70 5.07
C ALA A 146 13.72 -0.77 5.04
N PHE A 147 14.62 -0.90 6.01
CA PHE A 147 15.74 0.01 6.22
C PHE A 147 17.08 -0.72 6.32
N ASN A 148 18.15 -0.01 5.95
CA ASN A 148 19.51 -0.51 6.04
C ASN A 148 20.07 -0.39 7.48
N GLY A 149 21.31 -0.81 7.69
CA GLY A 149 21.99 -0.72 8.99
C GLY A 149 22.71 0.60 9.29
N LYS A 150 22.63 1.60 8.40
CA LYS A 150 23.32 2.89 8.57
C LYS A 150 22.41 3.95 9.21
N MET A 151 21.10 3.88 8.94
CA MET A 151 20.11 4.71 9.61
C MET A 151 20.06 4.40 11.12
N ALA A 152 20.15 5.45 11.92
CA ALA A 152 20.04 5.37 13.38
C ALA A 152 19.44 6.64 13.97
N THR A 153 18.76 6.51 15.11
CA THR A 153 18.33 7.63 15.95
C THR A 153 18.61 7.29 17.40
N GLY A 154 19.54 8.03 18.02
CA GLY A 154 20.14 7.60 19.29
C GLY A 154 20.81 6.22 19.14
N ASP A 155 20.51 5.30 20.05
CA ASP A 155 21.05 3.93 20.03
C ASP A 155 20.26 2.96 19.13
N TRP A 156 19.09 3.38 18.63
CA TRP A 156 18.25 2.54 17.79
C TRP A 156 18.81 2.41 16.38
N LYS A 157 18.95 1.16 15.91
CA LYS A 157 19.39 0.83 14.55
C LYS A 157 18.24 0.36 13.69
N TYR A 158 18.07 0.99 12.53
CA TYR A 158 16.91 0.74 11.69
C TYR A 158 16.93 -0.58 10.92
N ASN A 159 18.07 -1.27 10.79
CA ASN A 159 18.09 -2.65 10.29
C ASN A 159 17.39 -3.64 11.25
N GLN A 160 17.08 -3.23 12.48
CA GLN A 160 16.28 -4.01 13.43
C GLN A 160 14.79 -3.69 13.32
N PHE A 161 14.38 -2.74 12.47
CA PHE A 161 12.99 -2.32 12.31
C PHE A 161 12.06 -3.50 12.07
N GLY A 162 12.35 -4.36 11.09
CA GLY A 162 11.47 -5.48 10.77
C GLY A 162 11.28 -6.41 11.98
N LEU A 163 12.39 -6.85 12.57
CA LEU A 163 12.34 -7.77 13.71
C LEU A 163 11.59 -7.18 14.90
N ASN A 164 11.85 -5.92 15.24
CA ASN A 164 11.35 -5.32 16.48
C ASN A 164 9.99 -4.63 16.34
N ILE A 165 9.61 -4.19 15.13
CA ILE A 165 8.35 -3.49 14.85
C ILE A 165 7.35 -4.40 14.15
N LEU A 166 7.80 -5.23 13.20
CA LEU A 166 6.94 -6.14 12.43
C LEU A 166 7.00 -7.59 12.93
N GLY A 167 7.88 -7.92 13.87
CA GLY A 167 8.08 -9.28 14.39
C GLY A 167 8.98 -10.17 13.52
N GLU A 168 9.46 -9.71 12.36
CA GLU A 168 10.29 -10.52 11.46
C GLU A 168 11.25 -9.67 10.61
N THR A 169 12.43 -10.23 10.33
CA THR A 169 13.44 -9.71 9.39
C THR A 169 13.52 -10.55 8.12
N TRP A 170 14.29 -10.09 7.12
CA TRP A 170 14.59 -10.92 5.96
C TRP A 170 15.35 -12.18 6.36
N VAL A 171 14.83 -13.35 5.97
CA VAL A 171 15.51 -14.64 6.14
C VAL A 171 15.87 -15.24 4.78
N ALA A 172 14.86 -15.62 4.01
CA ALA A 172 15.00 -16.24 2.70
C ALA A 172 13.65 -16.33 1.99
N HIS A 173 13.69 -16.59 0.69
CA HIS A 173 12.56 -17.15 -0.03
C HIS A 173 12.35 -18.60 0.43
N HIS A 174 11.11 -18.95 0.76
CA HIS A 174 10.67 -20.31 1.06
C HIS A 174 10.14 -21.01 -0.19
N GLY A 175 9.34 -20.29 -0.98
CA GLY A 175 8.94 -20.70 -2.33
C GLY A 175 10.02 -20.39 -3.37
N ALA A 176 9.95 -21.07 -4.52
CA ALA A 176 10.80 -20.79 -5.66
C ALA A 176 10.34 -19.49 -6.33
N HIS A 177 11.16 -18.46 -6.17
CA HIS A 177 10.89 -17.12 -6.69
C HIS A 177 10.47 -17.12 -8.17
N LYS A 178 9.34 -16.44 -8.47
CA LYS A 178 8.69 -16.36 -9.80
C LYS A 178 8.25 -17.70 -10.41
N LYS A 179 8.15 -18.76 -9.61
CA LYS A 179 7.72 -20.09 -10.08
C LYS A 179 6.61 -20.69 -9.21
N GLU A 180 6.73 -20.55 -7.90
CA GLU A 180 5.76 -21.01 -6.92
C GLU A 180 5.10 -19.77 -6.26
N GLY A 181 3.77 -19.70 -6.24
CA GLY A 181 3.03 -18.64 -5.56
C GLY A 181 2.72 -18.97 -4.10
N ALA A 182 2.04 -18.06 -3.41
CA ALA A 182 1.58 -18.19 -2.04
C ALA A 182 0.04 -18.18 -1.97
N ARG A 183 -0.55 -19.22 -1.39
CA ARG A 183 -1.97 -19.27 -1.00
C ARG A 183 -2.09 -19.01 0.50
N GLY A 184 -2.85 -18.00 0.89
CA GLY A 184 -3.23 -17.76 2.27
C GLY A 184 -4.17 -18.84 2.78
N VAL A 185 -3.80 -19.48 3.88
CA VAL A 185 -4.63 -20.42 4.64
C VAL A 185 -4.92 -19.78 5.98
N ILE A 186 -6.19 -19.62 6.32
CA ILE A 186 -6.62 -19.04 7.59
C ILE A 186 -6.09 -19.89 8.75
N GLU A 187 -5.42 -19.26 9.70
CA GLU A 187 -5.00 -19.91 10.95
C GLU A 187 -6.24 -20.21 11.79
N ALA A 188 -6.44 -21.49 12.11
CA ALA A 188 -7.71 -21.97 12.69
C ALA A 188 -8.02 -21.30 14.03
N ASP A 189 -6.99 -21.11 14.86
CA ASP A 189 -7.12 -20.50 16.19
C ASP A 189 -7.58 -19.02 16.12
N ASN A 190 -7.32 -18.35 14.99
CA ASN A 190 -7.63 -16.93 14.79
C ASN A 190 -8.70 -16.69 13.71
N ALA A 191 -9.41 -17.73 13.27
CA ALA A 191 -10.37 -17.64 12.16
C ALA A 191 -11.52 -16.64 12.37
N ASN A 192 -11.86 -16.32 13.61
CA ASN A 192 -12.90 -15.36 13.98
C ASN A 192 -12.37 -13.93 14.20
N HIS A 193 -11.08 -13.67 13.96
CA HIS A 193 -10.50 -12.34 14.13
C HIS A 193 -11.12 -11.36 13.12
N SER A 194 -11.54 -10.18 13.57
CA SER A 194 -12.29 -9.23 12.73
C SER A 194 -11.52 -8.75 11.48
N MET A 195 -10.18 -8.74 11.52
CA MET A 195 -9.38 -8.48 10.31
C MET A 195 -9.63 -9.48 9.16
N LEU A 196 -10.11 -10.69 9.45
CA LEU A 196 -10.45 -11.71 8.45
C LEU A 196 -11.89 -11.57 7.93
N ASN A 197 -12.65 -10.55 8.34
CA ASN A 197 -13.99 -10.30 7.84
C ASN A 197 -14.02 -10.21 6.31
N GLY A 198 -14.72 -11.16 5.68
CA GLY A 198 -14.84 -11.25 4.22
C GLY A 198 -13.57 -11.68 3.49
N VAL A 199 -12.53 -12.16 4.18
CA VAL A 199 -11.28 -12.69 3.60
C VAL A 199 -11.38 -14.22 3.53
N MET A 200 -11.33 -14.79 2.33
CA MET A 200 -11.61 -16.21 2.07
C MET A 200 -10.51 -16.91 1.27
N ASP A 201 -10.01 -16.30 0.19
CA ASP A 201 -9.00 -16.88 -0.71
C ASP A 201 -7.96 -15.83 -1.12
N VAL A 202 -6.90 -15.72 -0.33
CA VAL A 202 -5.75 -14.89 -0.67
C VAL A 202 -4.80 -15.69 -1.56
N PHE A 203 -4.61 -15.23 -2.80
CA PHE A 203 -3.51 -15.71 -3.66
C PHE A 203 -2.53 -14.58 -3.98
N ALA A 204 -1.25 -14.87 -3.84
CA ALA A 204 -0.15 -13.98 -4.21
C ALA A 204 0.77 -14.71 -5.20
N PRO A 205 0.98 -14.18 -6.43
CA PRO A 205 1.94 -14.75 -7.38
C PRO A 205 3.40 -14.65 -6.91
N SER A 206 3.66 -13.77 -5.96
CA SER A 206 4.94 -13.76 -5.26
C SER A 206 5.08 -14.95 -4.31
N ASP A 207 6.31 -15.41 -4.14
CA ASP A 207 6.60 -16.64 -3.40
C ASP A 207 6.41 -16.47 -1.87
N VAL A 208 6.32 -17.57 -1.13
CA VAL A 208 6.28 -17.53 0.34
C VAL A 208 7.65 -17.16 0.89
N TYR A 209 7.73 -16.29 1.90
CA TYR A 209 8.97 -16.05 2.65
C TYR A 209 9.14 -17.02 3.81
N THR A 210 10.40 -17.31 4.15
CA THR A 210 10.73 -18.02 5.40
C THR A 210 10.56 -17.05 6.57
N VAL A 211 9.83 -17.49 7.59
CA VAL A 211 9.57 -16.78 8.86
C VAL A 211 10.06 -17.65 10.01
N LYS A 212 10.93 -17.11 10.87
CA LYS A 212 11.61 -17.84 11.96
C LYS A 212 11.50 -17.16 13.32
N ASN A 213 11.18 -15.87 13.37
CA ASN A 213 11.36 -15.08 14.58
C ASN A 213 10.08 -14.81 15.37
N LEU A 214 8.92 -15.22 14.87
CA LEU A 214 7.67 -15.19 15.64
C LEU A 214 7.77 -16.16 16.82
N LYS A 215 7.51 -15.66 18.03
CA LYS A 215 7.74 -16.39 19.30
C LYS A 215 6.47 -16.98 19.89
N GLY A 216 5.32 -16.76 19.24
CA GLY A 216 4.02 -17.25 19.67
C GLY A 216 3.17 -16.22 20.40
N ASP A 217 3.73 -15.04 20.67
CA ASP A 217 2.98 -13.88 21.17
C ASP A 217 2.21 -13.19 20.04
N GLU A 218 2.58 -13.44 18.78
CA GLU A 218 1.95 -12.87 17.59
C GLU A 218 0.63 -13.57 17.23
N THR A 219 -0.35 -12.77 16.81
CA THR A 219 -1.62 -13.30 16.27
C THR A 219 -1.45 -13.58 14.79
N ILE A 220 -1.19 -14.84 14.43
CA ILE A 220 -1.07 -15.26 13.03
C ILE A 220 -2.47 -15.38 12.43
N LEU A 221 -2.74 -14.63 11.37
CA LEU A 221 -4.04 -14.64 10.68
C LEU A 221 -4.02 -15.59 9.48
N LEU A 222 -2.94 -15.55 8.70
CA LEU A 222 -2.76 -16.40 7.53
C LEU A 222 -1.42 -17.12 7.58
N ARG A 223 -1.43 -18.39 7.19
CA ARG A 223 -0.26 -19.18 6.77
C ARG A 223 -0.13 -19.17 5.26
N GLY A 224 1.10 -19.22 4.75
CA GLY A 224 1.40 -19.26 3.32
C GLY A 224 1.66 -20.69 2.86
N ALA A 225 0.71 -21.28 2.13
CA ALA A 225 0.93 -22.51 1.40
C ALA A 225 1.63 -22.20 0.07
N VAL A 226 2.79 -22.82 -0.15
CA VAL A 226 3.50 -22.76 -1.42
C VAL A 226 2.71 -23.53 -2.48
N THR A 227 2.55 -22.96 -3.65
CA THR A 227 1.76 -23.54 -4.76
C THR A 227 2.64 -24.05 -5.89
N GLU A 228 2.13 -24.99 -6.70
CA GLU A 228 2.89 -25.63 -7.79
C GLU A 228 3.30 -24.66 -8.90
N THR A 229 2.49 -23.61 -9.12
CA THR A 229 2.63 -22.63 -10.19
C THR A 229 2.17 -21.25 -9.71
N LEU A 230 2.24 -20.24 -10.58
CA LEU A 230 1.70 -18.91 -10.31
C LEU A 230 0.22 -18.75 -10.67
N ASP A 231 -0.46 -19.81 -11.10
CA ASP A 231 -1.88 -19.76 -11.46
C ASP A 231 -2.75 -19.55 -10.19
N PRO A 232 -3.71 -18.62 -10.16
CA PRO A 232 -4.63 -18.46 -9.02
C PRO A 232 -5.49 -19.67 -8.70
N SER A 233 -5.58 -20.69 -9.55
CA SER A 233 -6.17 -22.01 -9.27
C SER A 233 -5.14 -23.08 -8.87
N SER A 234 -3.86 -22.71 -8.82
CA SER A 234 -2.77 -23.63 -8.50
C SER A 234 -2.95 -24.25 -7.13
N LYS A 235 -2.65 -25.55 -7.07
CA LYS A 235 -2.76 -26.33 -5.85
C LYS A 235 -1.53 -26.09 -4.97
N PRO A 236 -1.69 -26.14 -3.64
CA PRO A 236 -0.55 -26.25 -2.75
C PRO A 236 0.30 -27.48 -3.09
N ILE A 237 1.63 -27.32 -3.08
CA ILE A 237 2.53 -28.47 -3.19
C ILE A 237 2.37 -29.37 -1.95
N THR A 238 2.58 -30.66 -2.13
CA THR A 238 2.63 -31.62 -1.02
C THR A 238 4.04 -31.72 -0.43
N GLY A 239 4.15 -32.06 0.86
CA GLY A 239 5.42 -32.40 1.49
C GLY A 239 6.00 -31.31 2.41
N PRO A 240 7.28 -31.43 2.79
CA PRO A 240 7.84 -30.71 3.95
C PRO A 240 7.84 -29.18 3.80
N LYS A 241 7.83 -28.65 2.58
CA LYS A 241 7.76 -27.20 2.35
C LYS A 241 6.43 -26.59 2.83
N ASN A 242 5.34 -27.34 2.87
CA ASN A 242 4.06 -26.90 3.43
C ASN A 242 3.72 -27.58 4.77
N SER A 243 4.69 -28.16 5.45
CA SER A 243 4.47 -28.94 6.68
C SER A 243 5.61 -28.72 7.68
N PRO A 244 5.57 -27.64 8.50
CA PRO A 244 4.50 -26.65 8.58
C PRO A 244 4.58 -25.56 7.49
N MET A 245 3.47 -24.88 7.23
CA MET A 245 3.42 -23.66 6.42
C MET A 245 4.05 -22.47 7.17
N GLN A 246 4.62 -21.52 6.43
CA GLN A 246 5.17 -20.29 7.00
C GLN A 246 4.05 -19.32 7.39
N ALA A 247 4.29 -18.40 8.31
CA ALA A 247 3.36 -17.29 8.52
C ALA A 247 3.36 -16.37 7.28
N LEU A 248 2.18 -15.92 6.87
CA LEU A 248 1.98 -15.03 5.72
C LEU A 248 1.45 -13.67 6.13
N ALA A 249 0.58 -13.61 7.15
CA ALA A 249 0.04 -12.38 7.69
C ALA A 249 -0.20 -12.52 9.20
N TRP A 250 0.25 -11.54 10.00
CA TRP A 250 0.16 -11.59 11.46
C TRP A 250 0.11 -10.20 12.08
N ILE A 251 -0.29 -10.16 13.35
CA ILE A 251 -0.28 -8.98 14.22
C ILE A 251 0.87 -9.15 15.22
N HIS A 252 1.64 -8.09 15.44
CA HIS A 252 2.76 -8.05 16.38
C HIS A 252 2.67 -6.79 17.25
N ASP A 253 2.71 -6.97 18.57
CA ASP A 253 2.85 -5.86 19.51
C ASP A 253 4.32 -5.48 19.64
N TYR A 254 4.63 -4.20 19.44
CA TYR A 254 6.00 -3.69 19.47
C TYR A 254 6.21 -2.67 20.59
N THR A 255 7.48 -2.42 20.91
CA THR A 255 7.88 -1.30 21.78
C THR A 255 8.58 -0.25 20.95
N GLY A 256 8.21 1.02 21.13
CA GLY A 256 8.81 2.14 20.41
C GLY A 256 10.34 2.16 20.58
N PRO A 257 11.10 2.70 19.60
CA PRO A 257 12.56 2.75 19.64
C PRO A 257 13.19 3.28 20.94
N ASN A 258 12.51 4.21 21.61
CA ASN A 258 12.95 4.80 22.89
C ASN A 258 12.59 3.94 24.13
N GLY A 259 11.93 2.80 23.95
CA GLY A 259 11.54 1.87 25.01
C GLY A 259 10.30 2.27 25.81
N THR A 260 9.59 3.35 25.46
CA THR A 260 8.54 3.93 26.31
C THR A 260 7.11 3.56 25.90
N ALA A 261 6.74 3.71 24.62
CA ALA A 261 5.40 3.42 24.14
C ALA A 261 5.29 1.98 23.62
N LYS A 262 4.09 1.43 23.71
CA LYS A 262 3.70 0.19 23.02
C LYS A 262 2.85 0.56 21.81
N GLY A 263 3.07 -0.13 20.70
CA GLY A 263 2.24 -0.01 19.51
C GLY A 263 1.96 -1.38 18.93
N GLN A 264 1.17 -1.42 17.86
CA GLN A 264 0.80 -2.66 17.20
C GLN A 264 1.04 -2.55 15.70
N ALA A 265 1.58 -3.62 15.12
CA ALA A 265 1.81 -3.74 13.70
C ALA A 265 1.02 -4.90 13.11
N PHE A 266 0.50 -4.71 11.91
CA PHE A 266 0.12 -5.81 11.03
C PHE A 266 1.22 -5.97 9.98
N CYS A 267 1.70 -7.20 9.80
CA CYS A 267 2.71 -7.51 8.80
C CYS A 267 2.20 -8.62 7.90
N THR A 268 2.43 -8.47 6.58
CA THR A 268 2.28 -9.57 5.63
C THR A 268 3.51 -9.68 4.74
N THR A 269 3.92 -10.91 4.46
CA THR A 269 4.98 -11.20 3.49
C THR A 269 4.46 -11.26 2.06
N ALA A 270 3.17 -11.02 1.82
CA ALA A 270 2.61 -10.67 0.52
C ALA A 270 2.62 -9.14 0.31
N GLY A 271 2.22 -8.67 -0.86
CA GLY A 271 2.03 -7.23 -1.13
C GLY A 271 2.88 -6.67 -2.26
N ALA A 272 3.42 -7.53 -3.13
CA ALA A 272 3.82 -7.07 -4.45
C ALA A 272 2.61 -6.49 -5.19
N ALA A 273 2.82 -5.53 -6.09
CA ALA A 273 1.72 -4.90 -6.83
C ALA A 273 0.77 -5.94 -7.48
N VAL A 274 1.33 -6.98 -8.10
CA VAL A 274 0.53 -8.08 -8.69
C VAL A 274 -0.22 -8.94 -7.67
N ASP A 275 0.26 -9.05 -6.43
CA ASP A 275 -0.46 -9.80 -5.39
C ASP A 275 -1.80 -9.13 -5.08
N LEU A 276 -1.86 -7.80 -5.19
CA LEU A 276 -3.06 -7.01 -4.91
C LEU A 276 -4.12 -7.08 -6.02
N MET A 277 -3.88 -7.87 -7.07
CA MET A 277 -4.97 -8.37 -7.91
C MET A 277 -5.95 -9.20 -7.08
N SER A 278 -5.47 -9.91 -6.04
CA SER A 278 -6.32 -10.54 -5.04
C SER A 278 -7.19 -9.50 -4.33
N GLU A 279 -8.51 -9.61 -4.52
CA GLU A 279 -9.51 -8.83 -3.79
C GLU A 279 -9.37 -9.04 -2.29
N ASP A 280 -9.15 -10.28 -1.87
CA ASP A 280 -9.09 -10.64 -0.46
C ASP A 280 -7.82 -10.16 0.24
N LEU A 281 -6.69 -10.05 -0.49
CA LEU A 281 -5.49 -9.42 0.05
C LEU A 281 -5.69 -7.92 0.25
N ARG A 282 -6.31 -7.22 -0.72
CA ARG A 282 -6.69 -5.81 -0.54
C ARG A 282 -7.63 -5.64 0.65
N ARG A 283 -8.62 -6.51 0.79
CA ARG A 283 -9.56 -6.49 1.93
C ARG A 283 -8.85 -6.69 3.25
N LEU A 284 -7.90 -7.63 3.34
CA LEU A 284 -7.11 -7.84 4.54
C LEU A 284 -6.35 -6.56 4.96
N VAL A 285 -5.73 -5.86 4.00
CA VAL A 285 -5.01 -4.59 4.27
C VAL A 285 -5.98 -3.48 4.71
N VAL A 286 -7.14 -3.35 4.06
CA VAL A 286 -8.18 -2.38 4.46
C VAL A 286 -8.71 -2.70 5.85
N ASN A 287 -9.03 -3.96 6.12
CA ASN A 287 -9.49 -4.41 7.43
C ASN A 287 -8.45 -4.15 8.53
N ALA A 288 -7.16 -4.34 8.24
CA ALA A 288 -6.07 -4.00 9.15
C ALA A 288 -6.03 -2.50 9.45
N ALA A 289 -6.26 -1.63 8.45
CA ALA A 289 -6.35 -0.19 8.66
C ALA A 289 -7.50 0.19 9.61
N TYR A 290 -8.68 -0.44 9.46
CA TYR A 290 -9.80 -0.27 10.39
C TYR A 290 -9.44 -0.70 11.81
N TYR A 291 -8.96 -1.94 11.95
CA TYR A 291 -8.65 -2.54 13.24
C TYR A 291 -7.59 -1.72 14.01
N LEU A 292 -6.48 -1.42 13.34
CA LEU A 292 -5.34 -0.74 13.97
C LEU A 292 -5.63 0.73 14.33
N THR A 293 -6.61 1.36 13.68
CA THR A 293 -7.07 2.71 14.03
C THR A 293 -8.23 2.71 15.03
N GLY A 294 -8.53 1.56 15.65
CA GLY A 294 -9.53 1.42 16.71
C GLY A 294 -10.97 1.46 16.22
N MET A 295 -11.21 1.20 14.95
CA MET A 295 -12.54 1.22 14.35
C MET A 295 -13.11 -0.20 14.19
N ASN A 296 -14.44 -0.27 14.12
CA ASN A 296 -15.12 -1.53 13.80
C ASN A 296 -14.80 -1.94 12.35
N VAL A 297 -14.25 -3.13 12.17
CA VAL A 297 -13.97 -3.70 10.84
C VAL A 297 -15.30 -4.10 10.18
N PRO A 298 -15.61 -3.61 8.97
CA PRO A 298 -16.83 -4.02 8.25
C PRO A 298 -16.90 -5.54 8.04
N GLU A 299 -18.10 -6.13 7.97
CA GLU A 299 -18.27 -7.56 7.70
C GLU A 299 -17.67 -7.98 6.34
N ARG A 300 -17.66 -7.06 5.37
CA ARG A 300 -16.99 -7.20 4.09
C ARG A 300 -16.64 -5.80 3.55
N ALA A 301 -15.44 -5.31 3.84
CA ALA A 301 -15.01 -4.03 3.29
C ALA A 301 -14.97 -4.07 1.75
N ASP A 302 -15.52 -3.04 1.10
CA ASP A 302 -15.43 -2.85 -0.34
C ASP A 302 -14.01 -2.40 -0.71
N VAL A 303 -13.38 -3.16 -1.60
CA VAL A 303 -12.01 -2.94 -2.06
C VAL A 303 -11.92 -2.89 -3.57
N THR A 304 -13.04 -2.58 -4.23
CA THR A 304 -13.11 -2.31 -5.66
C THR A 304 -12.11 -1.21 -6.01
N PHE A 305 -11.38 -1.40 -7.12
CA PHE A 305 -10.45 -0.38 -7.60
C PHE A 305 -11.20 0.91 -7.93
N ILE A 306 -10.65 2.05 -7.50
CA ILE A 306 -11.23 3.37 -7.82
C ILE A 306 -10.93 3.76 -9.27
N ASP A 307 -9.69 3.57 -9.68
CA ASP A 307 -9.21 3.77 -11.05
C ASP A 307 -8.71 2.41 -11.57
N PRO A 308 -8.61 2.19 -12.89
CA PRO A 308 -8.01 0.98 -13.44
C PRO A 308 -6.64 0.67 -12.82
N TYR A 309 -6.34 -0.60 -12.59
CA TYR A 309 -5.10 -1.03 -11.96
C TYR A 309 -4.34 -1.99 -12.88
N TYR A 310 -3.20 -1.54 -13.38
CA TYR A 310 -2.36 -2.25 -14.33
C TYR A 310 -0.97 -2.55 -13.73
N PRO A 311 -0.89 -3.38 -12.68
CA PRO A 311 0.38 -3.63 -12.00
C PRO A 311 1.35 -4.38 -12.92
N SER A 312 2.60 -3.94 -12.96
CA SER A 312 3.69 -4.70 -13.58
C SER A 312 4.15 -5.83 -12.68
N PHE A 313 4.74 -6.86 -13.28
CA PHE A 313 5.25 -8.01 -12.54
C PHE A 313 6.48 -7.57 -11.74
N PHE A 314 6.68 -8.18 -10.57
CA PHE A 314 7.82 -7.80 -9.73
C PHE A 314 9.16 -8.26 -10.35
N GLY A 315 10.22 -7.50 -10.09
CA GLY A 315 11.58 -7.79 -10.51
C GLY A 315 12.45 -6.55 -10.58
N PHE A 316 13.76 -6.73 -10.44
CA PHE A 316 14.70 -5.62 -10.57
C PHE A 316 14.78 -5.09 -12.00
N ILE A 317 14.80 -3.76 -12.12
CA ILE A 317 15.14 -3.07 -13.36
C ILE A 317 16.52 -2.45 -13.19
N LYS A 318 17.50 -2.98 -13.93
CA LYS A 318 18.92 -2.60 -13.83
C LYS A 318 19.34 -1.50 -14.80
N ASP A 319 18.49 -1.18 -15.78
CA ASP A 319 18.76 -0.10 -16.73
C ASP A 319 18.71 1.25 -15.98
N PRO A 320 19.84 1.98 -15.87
CA PRO A 320 19.89 3.24 -15.13
C PRO A 320 19.07 4.36 -15.79
N THR A 321 18.68 4.20 -17.06
CA THR A 321 17.88 5.18 -17.79
C THR A 321 16.38 4.95 -17.68
N TYR A 322 15.94 3.79 -17.16
CA TYR A 322 14.53 3.42 -17.16
C TYR A 322 13.65 4.40 -16.38
N TRP A 323 14.00 4.71 -15.12
CA TRP A 323 13.17 5.58 -14.26
C TRP A 323 13.19 7.02 -14.74
N SER A 324 14.35 7.54 -15.13
CA SER A 324 14.47 8.89 -15.70
C SER A 324 13.78 9.03 -17.06
N GLY A 325 13.74 7.96 -17.87
CA GLY A 325 13.02 7.90 -19.13
C GLY A 325 11.50 7.85 -18.96
N ARG A 326 11.00 7.11 -17.95
CA ARG A 326 9.58 7.12 -17.57
C ARG A 326 9.15 8.48 -17.01
N ASN A 327 10.02 9.10 -16.21
CA ASN A 327 9.83 10.43 -15.62
C ASN A 327 8.47 10.62 -14.90
N LEU A 328 7.89 9.53 -14.37
CA LEU A 328 6.63 9.61 -13.63
C LEU A 328 6.80 10.40 -12.34
N LYS A 329 5.88 11.30 -12.06
CA LYS A 329 5.79 12.08 -10.82
C LYS A 329 4.71 11.50 -9.92
N PRO A 330 4.71 11.82 -8.60
CA PRO A 330 3.59 11.49 -7.72
C PRO A 330 2.22 11.86 -8.32
N ALA A 331 2.10 13.05 -8.91
CA ALA A 331 0.88 13.54 -9.55
C ALA A 331 0.38 12.69 -10.74
N ASP A 332 1.21 11.80 -11.30
CA ASP A 332 0.80 10.88 -12.36
C ASP A 332 0.00 9.69 -11.83
N PHE A 333 0.00 9.47 -10.52
CA PHE A 333 -0.83 8.47 -9.83
C PHE A 333 -2.09 9.07 -9.19
N ALA A 334 -2.40 10.35 -9.44
CA ALA A 334 -3.60 11.02 -8.91
C ALA A 334 -4.92 10.32 -9.33
N LEU A 335 -6.04 10.72 -8.71
CA LEU A 335 -7.37 10.21 -9.07
C LEU A 335 -7.66 10.41 -10.56
N GLY A 336 -8.24 9.39 -11.20
CA GLY A 336 -8.49 9.37 -12.65
C GLY A 336 -7.26 9.04 -13.49
N LYS A 337 -6.11 8.72 -12.88
CA LYS A 337 -4.89 8.30 -13.57
C LYS A 337 -4.43 6.90 -13.15
N SER A 338 -3.98 6.13 -14.13
CA SER A 338 -3.55 4.73 -13.99
C SER A 338 -2.32 4.46 -14.84
N PRO A 339 -1.15 5.05 -14.51
CA PRO A 339 0.07 4.82 -15.28
C PRO A 339 0.45 3.35 -15.17
N ALA A 340 0.70 2.71 -16.31
CA ALA A 340 1.17 1.34 -16.37
C ALA A 340 2.69 1.27 -16.56
N ALA A 341 3.26 0.12 -16.22
CA ALA A 341 4.65 -0.21 -16.50
C ALA A 341 4.72 -1.54 -17.24
N SER A 342 5.70 -1.67 -18.14
CA SER A 342 6.03 -2.96 -18.72
C SER A 342 6.65 -3.86 -17.66
N ASP A 343 6.43 -5.17 -17.78
CA ASP A 343 7.09 -6.14 -16.93
C ASP A 343 8.63 -6.06 -17.07
N PRO A 344 9.38 -6.18 -15.97
CA PRO A 344 10.83 -6.31 -16.04
C PRO A 344 11.22 -7.55 -16.84
N ALA A 345 12.34 -7.47 -17.57
CA ALA A 345 12.82 -8.56 -18.41
C ALA A 345 12.96 -9.88 -17.63
N GLY A 346 12.50 -10.98 -18.23
CA GLY A 346 12.51 -12.31 -17.61
C GLY A 346 11.37 -12.55 -16.60
N SER A 347 10.37 -11.67 -16.56
CA SER A 347 9.13 -11.95 -15.84
C SER A 347 8.35 -13.10 -16.50
N PRO A 348 7.67 -13.96 -15.73
CA PRO A 348 6.78 -14.96 -16.27
C PRO A 348 5.57 -14.30 -16.93
N GLU A 349 5.01 -14.96 -17.95
CA GLU A 349 3.68 -14.61 -18.42
C GLU A 349 2.65 -14.93 -17.35
N TRP A 350 1.83 -13.94 -16.98
CA TRP A 350 0.82 -14.09 -15.93
C TRP A 350 -0.47 -13.38 -16.36
N PRO A 351 -1.41 -14.08 -17.04
CA PRO A 351 -2.57 -13.48 -17.71
C PRO A 351 -3.77 -13.20 -16.79
N PHE A 352 -3.55 -13.13 -15.48
CA PHE A 352 -4.61 -12.95 -14.47
C PHE A 352 -4.75 -11.50 -13.99
N ARG A 353 -4.31 -10.57 -14.84
CA ARG A 353 -4.49 -9.13 -14.69
C ARG A 353 -4.79 -8.52 -16.04
N GLU A 354 -5.43 -7.35 -16.01
CA GLU A 354 -5.48 -6.51 -17.18
C GLU A 354 -4.10 -5.87 -17.40
N LEU A 355 -3.67 -5.82 -18.65
CA LEU A 355 -2.57 -4.97 -19.09
C LEU A 355 -3.18 -3.69 -19.68
N ASP A 356 -2.47 -2.56 -19.60
CA ASP A 356 -2.95 -1.31 -20.18
C ASP A 356 -3.35 -1.52 -21.65
N PRO A 357 -4.59 -1.21 -22.05
CA PRO A 357 -5.07 -1.45 -23.41
C PRO A 357 -4.38 -0.59 -24.49
N LYS A 358 -3.42 0.28 -24.14
CA LYS A 358 -2.71 1.15 -25.10
C LYS A 358 -1.23 0.76 -25.27
N PRO A 359 -0.78 0.40 -26.48
CA PRO A 359 0.63 0.50 -26.88
C PRO A 359 1.05 1.93 -27.22
#